data_AF-A0A957Z9V8-F1
#
_entry.id   AF-A0A957Z9V8-F1
#
_cell.length_a   1.000
_cell.length_b   1.000
_cell.length_c   1.000
_cell.angle_alpha   90.00
_cell.angle_beta   90.00
_cell.angle_gamma   90.00
#
_symmetry.space_group_name_H-M   'P 1'
#
loop_
_entity.id
_entity.type
_entity.pdbx_description
1 polymer ?
#
loop_
_entity_poly.entity_id
_entity_poly.type
_entity_poly.pdbx_seq_one_letter_code
_entity_poly.pdbx_strand_id
1 'polypeptide(L)'
;FEQGTGFLRLQLWRSAWQMALDHPLLGVGPDQFLYAYRSNYLLPTAWQEPNLNHPHNLVLDWWTRLGLPGLVLGMAWLGTGIYGIWHWFTGRAPSALALGCLAAAAAGIAHGLIDVSYALPELMIVWVLLFHLRGE
;
A
#
# COMPACT_ATOMS: atom_id res chain seq x y z
N PHE A 1 15.93 16.68 21.60
CA PHE A 1 15.89 15.33 21.02
C PHE A 1 15.16 15.42 19.68
N GLU A 2 15.89 15.39 18.56
CA GLU A 2 15.27 15.21 17.25
C GLU A 2 14.68 13.79 17.21
N GLN A 3 13.39 13.68 16.98
CA GLN A 3 12.74 12.38 16.81
C GLN A 3 13.09 11.88 15.41
N GLY A 4 13.60 10.64 15.32
CA GLY A 4 13.93 10.05 14.02
C GLY A 4 12.69 9.82 13.16
N THR A 5 12.86 9.82 11.83
CA THR A 5 11.79 9.63 10.83
C THR A 5 10.92 8.39 11.06
N GLY A 6 11.50 7.31 11.61
CA GLY A 6 10.75 6.10 11.97
C GLY A 6 9.73 6.30 13.10
N PHE A 7 10.02 7.16 14.08
CA PHE A 7 9.07 7.48 15.15
C PHE A 7 7.85 8.24 14.61
N LEU A 8 8.07 9.20 13.72
CA LEU A 8 7.00 9.96 13.07
C LEU A 8 6.08 9.05 12.24
N ARG A 9 6.65 8.09 11.50
CA ARG A 9 5.86 7.08 10.77
C ARG A 9 4.97 6.23 11.68
N LEU A 10 5.46 5.82 12.85
CA LEU A 10 4.62 5.07 13.80
C LEU A 10 3.46 5.92 14.33
N GLN A 11 3.65 7.22 14.55
CA GLN A 11 2.54 8.11 14.93
C GLN A 11 1.55 8.26 13.77
N LEU A 12 2.04 8.46 12.54
CA LEU A 12 1.21 8.52 11.35
C LEU A 12 0.37 7.24 11.16
N TRP A 13 0.95 6.06 11.40
CA TRP A 13 0.24 4.80 11.32
C TRP A 13 -0.85 4.67 12.37
N ARG A 14 -0.62 5.17 13.59
CA ARG A 14 -1.65 5.22 14.63
C ARG A 14 -2.81 6.14 14.20
N SER A 15 -2.50 7.32 13.66
CA SER A 15 -3.50 8.24 13.12
C SER A 15 -4.31 7.60 11.99
N ALA A 16 -3.64 6.95 11.04
CA ALA A 16 -4.27 6.28 9.92
C ALA A 16 -5.11 5.07 10.36
N TRP A 17 -4.64 4.31 11.34
CA TRP A 17 -5.40 3.22 11.93
C TRP A 17 -6.68 3.73 12.58
N GLN A 18 -6.61 4.81 13.39
CA GLN A 18 -7.79 5.42 13.98
C GLN A 18 -8.76 5.94 12.91
N MET A 19 -8.25 6.63 11.89
CA MET A 19 -9.05 7.10 10.75
C MET A 19 -9.77 5.96 10.04
N ALA A 20 -9.09 4.83 9.84
CA ALA A 20 -9.68 3.65 9.24
C ALA A 20 -10.76 3.00 10.12
N LEU A 21 -10.59 3.00 11.44
CA LEU A 21 -11.59 2.51 12.38
C LEU A 21 -12.84 3.41 12.43
N ASP A 22 -12.66 4.72 12.29
CA ASP A 22 -13.76 5.69 12.27
C ASP A 22 -14.53 5.65 10.93
N HIS A 23 -13.85 5.33 9.83
CA HIS A 23 -14.40 5.26 8.48
C HIS A 23 -14.20 3.89 7.80
N PRO A 24 -14.68 2.78 8.37
CA PRO A 24 -14.25 1.45 7.97
C PRO A 24 -14.74 1.04 6.58
N LEU A 25 -15.93 1.49 6.18
CA LEU A 25 -16.58 0.99 4.96
C LEU A 25 -16.17 1.75 3.70
N LEU A 26 -16.04 3.06 3.76
CA LEU A 26 -15.76 3.89 2.57
C LEU A 26 -14.44 4.64 2.68
N GLY A 27 -13.79 4.59 3.84
CA GLY A 27 -12.68 5.49 4.14
C GLY A 27 -13.14 6.95 4.20
N VAL A 28 -12.18 7.85 4.21
CA VAL A 28 -12.39 9.29 4.09
C VAL A 28 -12.57 9.74 2.64
N GLY A 29 -12.32 8.84 1.68
CA GLY A 29 -12.44 9.08 0.25
C GLY A 29 -11.10 9.37 -0.45
N PRO A 30 -11.05 9.26 -1.79
CA PRO A 30 -9.86 9.58 -2.57
C PRO A 30 -9.40 11.02 -2.35
N ASP A 31 -8.11 11.20 -2.16
CA ASP A 31 -7.46 12.50 -1.96
C ASP A 31 -7.93 13.26 -0.69
N GLN A 32 -8.66 12.60 0.21
CA GLN A 32 -9.13 13.23 1.46
C GLN A 32 -8.23 13.00 2.67
N PHE A 33 -7.24 12.10 2.57
CA PHE A 33 -6.37 11.73 3.69
C PHE A 33 -5.68 12.94 4.32
N LEU A 34 -5.10 13.84 3.50
CA LEU A 34 -4.41 15.05 3.98
C LEU A 34 -5.32 15.91 4.87
N TYR A 35 -6.53 16.18 4.39
CA TYR A 35 -7.49 17.05 5.08
C TYR A 35 -7.97 16.41 6.37
N ALA A 36 -8.35 15.13 6.32
CA ALA A 36 -8.76 14.38 7.51
C ALA A 36 -7.62 14.30 8.54
N TYR A 37 -6.40 13.96 8.10
CA TYR A 37 -5.22 13.86 8.95
C TYR A 37 -4.95 15.19 9.67
N ARG A 38 -4.86 16.28 8.92
CA ARG A 38 -4.55 17.60 9.48
C ARG A 38 -5.61 18.11 10.46
N SER A 39 -6.89 17.85 10.18
CA SER A 39 -8.00 18.38 10.98
C SER A 39 -8.31 17.55 12.23
N ASN A 40 -8.27 16.23 12.14
CA ASN A 40 -8.83 15.35 13.17
C ASN A 40 -7.87 14.30 13.71
N TYR A 41 -6.79 13.96 12.97
CA TYR A 41 -5.92 12.83 13.32
C TYR A 41 -4.45 13.21 13.52
N LEU A 42 -4.10 14.50 13.47
CA LEU A 42 -2.75 14.98 13.73
C LEU A 42 -2.44 14.85 15.22
N LEU A 43 -1.57 13.91 15.57
CA LEU A 43 -1.14 13.73 16.95
C LEU A 43 -0.22 14.88 17.38
N PRO A 44 -0.28 15.36 18.65
CA PRO A 44 0.62 16.40 19.14
C PRO A 44 2.10 16.04 19.02
N THR A 45 2.42 14.75 18.97
CA THR A 45 3.78 14.21 18.77
C THR A 45 4.24 14.22 17.31
N ALA A 46 3.33 14.43 16.35
CA ALA A 46 3.59 14.43 14.91
C ALA A 46 3.41 15.81 14.25
N TRP A 47 3.31 16.87 15.06
CA TRP A 47 3.03 18.25 14.60
C TRP A 47 4.03 18.81 13.58
N GLN A 48 5.24 18.25 13.50
CA GLN A 48 6.30 18.65 12.59
C GLN A 48 6.00 18.30 11.12
N GLU A 49 5.14 17.30 10.88
CA GLU A 49 4.75 16.86 9.54
C GLU A 49 3.21 16.87 9.38
N PRO A 50 2.57 18.05 9.42
CA PRO A 50 1.10 18.16 9.40
C PRO A 50 0.50 17.96 8.00
N ASN A 51 1.32 18.01 6.95
CA ASN A 51 0.89 18.02 5.55
C ASN A 51 1.13 16.68 4.84
N LEU A 52 1.11 15.57 5.58
CA LEU A 52 1.20 14.23 5.01
C LEU A 52 -0.11 13.86 4.33
N ASN A 53 -0.01 13.43 3.07
CA ASN A 53 -1.18 13.11 2.25
C ASN A 53 -1.45 11.60 2.11
N HIS A 54 -0.65 10.74 2.74
CA HIS A 54 -0.84 9.29 2.79
C HIS A 54 -0.09 8.70 4.01
N PRO A 55 -0.43 7.48 4.46
CA PRO A 55 0.12 6.91 5.70
C PRO A 55 1.46 6.19 5.55
N HIS A 56 2.11 6.22 4.38
CA HIS A 56 3.32 5.42 4.09
C HIS A 56 3.17 3.92 4.42
N ASN A 57 2.00 3.36 4.14
CA ASN A 57 1.72 1.94 4.30
C ASN A 57 0.56 1.58 3.36
N LEU A 58 0.80 0.65 2.44
CA LEU A 58 -0.15 0.21 1.41
C LEU A 58 -1.53 -0.15 1.98
N VAL A 59 -1.56 -0.94 3.05
CA VAL A 59 -2.80 -1.46 3.63
C VAL A 59 -3.60 -0.33 4.26
N LEU A 60 -2.93 0.51 5.05
CA LEU A 60 -3.56 1.68 5.67
C LEU A 60 -4.02 2.69 4.62
N ASP A 61 -3.27 2.87 3.54
CA ASP A 61 -3.62 3.80 2.47
C ASP A 61 -4.91 3.37 1.76
N TRP A 62 -4.99 2.12 1.32
CA TRP A 62 -6.21 1.59 0.70
C TRP A 62 -7.39 1.60 1.66
N TRP A 63 -7.20 1.23 2.92
CA TRP A 63 -8.30 1.22 3.87
C TRP A 63 -8.80 2.64 4.18
N THR A 64 -7.90 3.58 4.46
CA THR A 64 -8.30 4.96 4.77
C THR A 64 -8.91 5.69 3.58
N ARG A 65 -8.49 5.42 2.35
CA ARG A 65 -9.01 6.10 1.15
C ARG A 65 -10.27 5.47 0.58
N LEU A 66 -10.35 4.14 0.58
CA LEU A 66 -11.35 3.37 -0.17
C LEU A 66 -12.20 2.46 0.72
N GLY A 67 -11.91 2.40 2.01
CA GLY A 67 -12.57 1.52 2.96
C GLY A 67 -12.24 0.04 2.76
N LEU A 68 -12.92 -0.81 3.53
CA LEU A 68 -12.81 -2.26 3.44
C LEU A 68 -13.06 -2.83 2.03
N PRO A 69 -14.05 -2.36 1.24
CA PRO A 69 -14.25 -2.84 -0.12
C PRO A 69 -13.02 -2.60 -1.00
N GLY A 70 -12.45 -1.39 -0.98
CA GLY A 70 -11.24 -1.08 -1.75
C GLY A 70 -10.03 -1.88 -1.29
N LEU A 71 -9.84 -2.03 0.02
CA LEU A 71 -8.78 -2.88 0.58
C LEU A 71 -8.93 -4.34 0.11
N VAL A 72 -10.11 -4.93 0.22
CA VAL A 72 -10.37 -6.31 -0.18
C VAL A 72 -10.14 -6.51 -1.67
N LEU A 73 -10.64 -5.61 -2.52
CA LEU A 73 -10.45 -5.68 -3.96
C LEU A 73 -8.97 -5.52 -4.35
N GLY A 74 -8.25 -4.58 -3.74
CA GLY A 74 -6.82 -4.39 -3.97
C GLY A 74 -6.00 -5.62 -3.56
N MET A 75 -6.29 -6.18 -2.39
CA MET A 75 -5.62 -7.41 -1.91
C MET A 75 -5.95 -8.62 -2.77
N ALA A 76 -7.19 -8.76 -3.25
CA ALA A 76 -7.59 -9.82 -4.16
C ALA A 76 -6.89 -9.69 -5.52
N TRP A 77 -6.76 -8.47 -6.05
CA TRP A 77 -6.04 -8.22 -7.29
C TRP A 77 -4.55 -8.55 -7.18
N LEU A 78 -3.88 -8.08 -6.12
CA LEU A 78 -2.48 -8.47 -5.85
C LEU A 78 -2.33 -9.98 -5.68
N GLY A 79 -3.21 -10.60 -4.89
CA GLY A 79 -3.18 -12.03 -4.62
C GLY A 79 -3.34 -12.88 -5.88
N THR A 80 -4.31 -12.56 -6.74
CA THR A 80 -4.54 -13.26 -8.02
C THR A 80 -3.41 -13.03 -9.03
N GLY A 81 -2.80 -11.84 -9.04
CA GLY A 81 -1.60 -11.55 -9.82
C GLY A 81 -0.42 -12.44 -9.42
N ILE A 82 -0.07 -12.42 -8.13
CA ILE A 82 1.03 -13.21 -7.55
C ILE A 82 0.78 -14.71 -7.72
N TYR A 83 -0.45 -15.17 -7.47
CA TYR A 83 -0.84 -16.57 -7.67
C TYR A 83 -0.59 -17.01 -9.12
N GLY A 84 -0.94 -16.18 -10.12
CA GLY A 84 -0.67 -16.53 -11.51
C GLY A 84 0.83 -16.58 -11.84
N ILE A 85 1.66 -15.69 -11.27
CA ILE A 85 3.12 -15.77 -11.42
C ILE A 85 3.66 -17.04 -10.75
N TRP A 86 3.15 -17.39 -9.57
CA TRP A 86 3.52 -18.63 -8.87
C TRP A 86 3.19 -19.88 -9.68
N HIS A 87 2.00 -19.93 -10.28
CA HIS A 87 1.60 -21.02 -11.18
C HIS A 87 2.48 -21.10 -12.42
N TRP A 88 2.87 -19.97 -12.99
CA TRP A 88 3.81 -19.92 -14.10
C TRP A 88 5.20 -20.44 -13.71
N PHE A 89 5.71 -20.03 -12.54
CA PHE A 89 7.00 -20.49 -12.02
C PHE A 89 7.04 -21.99 -11.73
N THR A 90 5.95 -22.55 -11.18
CA THR A 90 5.83 -23.98 -10.81
C THR A 90 5.39 -24.90 -11.95
N GLY A 91 5.24 -24.35 -13.17
CA GLY A 91 4.87 -25.09 -14.38
C GLY A 91 5.96 -26.01 -14.93
N ARG A 92 5.79 -26.48 -16.18
CA ARG A 92 6.62 -27.52 -16.82
C ARG A 92 8.11 -27.17 -16.96
N ALA A 93 8.47 -25.90 -16.97
CA ALA A 93 9.86 -25.43 -16.98
C ALA A 93 9.99 -24.17 -16.11
N PRO A 94 10.89 -24.15 -15.11
CA PRO A 94 11.11 -22.96 -14.30
C PRO A 94 11.68 -21.83 -15.17
N SER A 95 10.92 -20.74 -15.26
CA SER A 95 11.33 -19.53 -15.97
C SER A 95 12.11 -18.60 -15.03
N ALA A 96 13.34 -18.24 -15.41
CA ALA A 96 14.11 -17.23 -14.69
C ALA A 96 13.37 -15.88 -14.63
N LEU A 97 12.58 -15.58 -15.68
CA LEU A 97 11.73 -14.40 -15.71
C LEU A 97 10.59 -14.50 -14.68
N ALA A 98 9.97 -15.68 -14.52
CA ALA A 98 8.94 -15.90 -13.50
C ALA A 98 9.49 -15.73 -12.09
N LEU A 99 10.68 -16.28 -11.81
CA LEU A 99 11.37 -16.08 -10.55
C LEU A 99 11.69 -14.60 -10.31
N GLY A 100 12.16 -13.89 -11.34
CA GLY A 100 12.41 -12.46 -11.30
C GLY A 100 11.14 -11.66 -10.99
N CYS A 101 10.00 -12.03 -11.59
CA CYS A 101 8.71 -11.40 -11.32
C CYS A 101 8.23 -11.67 -9.88
N LEU A 102 8.41 -12.88 -9.35
CA LEU A 102 8.11 -13.19 -7.95
C LEU A 102 8.98 -12.40 -6.99
N ALA A 103 10.28 -12.30 -7.26
CA ALA A 103 11.21 -11.52 -6.46
C ALA A 103 10.86 -10.02 -6.49
N ALA A 104 10.53 -9.48 -7.66
CA ALA A 104 10.08 -8.10 -7.82
C ALA A 104 8.76 -7.84 -7.06
N ALA A 105 7.79 -8.74 -7.16
CA ALA A 105 6.54 -8.64 -6.41
C ALA A 105 6.77 -8.68 -4.90
N ALA A 106 7.63 -9.59 -4.40
CA ALA A 106 7.97 -9.67 -2.99
C ALA A 106 8.65 -8.39 -2.50
N ALA A 107 9.61 -7.85 -3.27
CA ALA A 107 10.27 -6.58 -2.95
C ALA A 107 9.28 -5.40 -2.94
N GLY A 108 8.37 -5.35 -3.93
CA GLY A 108 7.32 -4.33 -4.01
C GLY A 108 6.36 -4.37 -2.81
N ILE A 109 5.94 -5.56 -2.36
CA ILE A 109 5.11 -5.72 -1.16
C ILE A 109 5.87 -5.31 0.09
N ALA A 110 7.11 -5.80 0.26
CA ALA A 110 7.93 -5.48 1.41
C ALA A 110 8.17 -3.97 1.54
N HIS A 111 8.43 -3.30 0.42
CA HIS A 111 8.51 -1.84 0.38
C HIS A 111 7.15 -1.19 0.65
N GLY A 112 6.07 -1.72 0.06
CA GLY A 112 4.68 -1.31 0.24
C GLY A 112 4.22 -1.22 1.71
N LEU A 113 4.79 -2.07 2.58
CA LEU A 113 4.47 -2.08 4.01
C LEU A 113 5.06 -0.91 4.79
N ILE A 114 6.08 -0.23 4.25
CA ILE A 114 6.79 0.89 4.88
C ILE A 114 6.75 2.18 4.06
N ASP A 115 6.25 2.12 2.83
CA ASP A 115 5.97 3.25 1.98
C ASP A 115 4.91 2.91 0.92
N VAL A 116 4.12 3.88 0.46
CA VAL A 116 3.04 3.64 -0.53
C VAL A 116 3.50 3.77 -1.97
N SER A 117 4.78 4.03 -2.24
CA SER A 117 5.31 4.35 -3.57
C SER A 117 4.77 3.42 -4.68
N TYR A 118 4.71 2.10 -4.47
CA TYR A 118 4.20 1.15 -5.49
C TYR A 118 2.67 1.06 -5.62
N ALA A 119 1.90 1.81 -4.84
CA ALA A 119 0.44 1.91 -4.91
C ALA A 119 -0.05 3.29 -5.38
N LEU A 120 0.86 4.22 -5.64
CA LEU A 120 0.51 5.46 -6.32
C LEU A 120 0.06 5.14 -7.76
N PRO A 121 -0.95 5.85 -8.30
CA PRO A 121 -1.50 5.57 -9.62
C PRO A 121 -0.45 5.45 -10.73
N GLU A 122 0.61 6.26 -10.66
CA GLU A 122 1.68 6.29 -11.67
C GLU A 122 2.56 5.04 -11.63
N LEU A 123 2.70 4.42 -10.45
CA LEU A 123 3.54 3.25 -10.22
C LEU A 123 2.76 1.93 -10.21
N MET A 124 1.41 2.00 -10.17
CA MET A 124 0.55 0.81 -10.30
C MET A 124 0.76 0.06 -11.61
N ILE A 125 1.25 0.72 -12.66
CA ILE A 125 1.57 0.09 -13.95
C ILE A 125 2.63 -1.02 -13.83
N VAL A 126 3.53 -0.94 -12.83
CA VAL A 126 4.55 -1.95 -12.59
C VAL A 126 3.90 -3.29 -12.23
N TRP A 127 2.88 -3.28 -11.38
CA TRP A 127 2.12 -4.48 -11.03
C TRP A 127 1.36 -5.05 -12.23
N VAL A 128 0.73 -4.18 -13.02
CA VAL A 128 0.04 -4.58 -14.25
C VAL A 128 1.02 -5.28 -15.21
N LEU A 129 2.20 -4.71 -15.40
CA LEU A 129 3.26 -5.30 -16.22
C LEU A 129 3.68 -6.67 -15.69
N LEU A 130 4.02 -6.76 -14.41
CA LEU A 130 4.42 -8.03 -13.76
C LEU A 130 3.34 -9.11 -13.92
N PHE A 131 2.07 -8.75 -13.77
CA PHE A 131 0.95 -9.68 -13.91
C PHE A 131 0.60 -10.00 -15.37
N HIS A 132 1.07 -9.22 -16.34
CA HIS A 132 0.85 -9.48 -17.76
C HIS A 132 1.93 -10.39 -18.35
N LEU A 133 3.18 -10.32 -17.89
CA LEU A 133 4.33 -11.10 -18.39
C LEU A 133 4.17 -12.62 -18.28
N ARG A 134 3.18 -13.12 -17.55
CA ARG A 134 2.81 -14.55 -17.47
C ARG A 134 2.18 -15.10 -18.76
N GLY A 135 1.88 -14.24 -19.73
CA GLY A 135 1.16 -14.59 -20.96
C GLY A 135 1.95 -14.28 -22.23
N GLU A 136 2.95 -15.12 -22.52
CA GLU A 136 3.16 -15.82 -23.80
C GLU A 136 3.68 -17.24 -23.53
#